data_AF-A0A1H7RGX8-F1
#
_entry.id   AF-A0A1H7RGX8-F1
#
_cell.length_a   1.000
_cell.length_b   1.000
_cell.length_c   1.000
_cell.angle_alpha   90.00
_cell.angle_beta   90.00
_cell.angle_gamma   90.00
#
_symmetry.space_group_name_H-M   'P 1'
#
loop_
_entity.id
_entity.type
_entity.pdbx_description
1 polymer ?
#
loop_
_entity_poly.entity_id
_entity_poly.type
_entity_poly.pdbx_seq_one_letter_code
_entity_poly.pdbx_strand_id
1 'polypeptide(L)'
;MLLALLVAMPDKAHADGLGHIPYGDNCWGGTPDADRDGLADACEYQLAYGFMPLFWFDGGESGHARRPYYAVKSTSFATRTVQILYLDTFFDDTGVTTGHDGDPEFQIFEVHYSGGRWYLDWAYLSAHRKSSCDSSAWYSYSQLEYDTASDARNGYRGWPVLYVAEDKHATYNTLSTCDQGCFLQDYCSRHTSQFLDPADRLVSRNVGSTAVQLINSVTLNGKTERLLDDAPFKGWDDQWHRPNSEGYGRHLKDFGF
;
A
#
# COMPACT_ATOMS: atom_id res chain seq x y z
N MET A 1 -14.20 -53.30 -8.41
CA MET A 1 -14.48 -51.97 -7.84
C MET A 1 -13.65 -50.97 -8.62
N LEU A 2 -14.27 -50.20 -9.52
CA LEU A 2 -13.57 -49.12 -10.23
C LEU A 2 -13.54 -47.90 -9.30
N LEU A 3 -12.35 -47.48 -8.92
CA LEU A 3 -12.12 -46.27 -8.14
C LEU A 3 -12.22 -45.08 -9.10
N ALA A 4 -13.30 -44.31 -9.01
CA ALA A 4 -13.45 -43.07 -9.77
C ALA A 4 -12.53 -42.00 -9.17
N LEU A 5 -11.53 -41.58 -9.95
CA LEU A 5 -10.70 -40.44 -9.62
C LEU A 5 -11.52 -39.16 -9.86
N LEU A 6 -12.12 -38.62 -8.80
CA LEU A 6 -12.68 -37.28 -8.79
C LEU A 6 -11.52 -36.28 -8.91
N VAL A 7 -11.21 -35.88 -10.14
CA VAL A 7 -10.37 -34.70 -10.38
C VAL A 7 -11.21 -33.50 -10.00
N ALA A 8 -11.02 -32.99 -8.78
CA ALA A 8 -11.48 -31.66 -8.42
C ALA A 8 -10.71 -30.67 -9.30
N MET A 9 -11.34 -30.18 -10.37
CA MET A 9 -10.85 -28.96 -11.01
C MET A 9 -11.16 -27.82 -10.04
N PRO A 10 -10.18 -27.00 -9.62
CA PRO A 10 -10.50 -25.79 -8.89
C PRO A 10 -11.34 -24.89 -9.81
N ASP A 11 -12.48 -24.45 -9.30
CA ASP A 11 -13.45 -23.60 -9.98
C ASP A 11 -12.78 -22.33 -10.51
N LYS A 12 -12.62 -22.23 -11.84
CA LYS A 12 -12.39 -20.93 -12.48
C LYS A 12 -13.71 -20.15 -12.49
N ALA A 13 -13.97 -19.42 -11.41
CA ALA A 13 -14.87 -18.27 -11.42
C ALA A 13 -14.12 -17.08 -10.77
N HIS A 14 -13.16 -16.50 -11.48
CA HIS A 14 -12.37 -15.38 -10.95
C HIS A 14 -12.84 -14.05 -11.51
N ALA A 15 -13.76 -13.40 -10.80
CA ALA A 15 -14.02 -11.98 -10.95
C ALA A 15 -14.54 -11.40 -9.64
N ASP A 16 -13.71 -11.34 -8.59
CA ASP A 16 -14.22 -10.96 -7.27
C ASP A 16 -13.53 -9.74 -6.65
N GLY A 17 -13.93 -8.57 -7.15
CA GLY A 17 -13.73 -7.30 -6.45
C GLY A 17 -14.52 -7.19 -5.14
N LEU A 18 -14.33 -6.09 -4.44
CA LEU A 18 -14.96 -5.79 -3.15
C LEU A 18 -16.38 -5.27 -3.36
N GLY A 19 -17.38 -6.05 -2.92
CA GLY A 19 -18.80 -5.67 -2.96
C GLY A 19 -19.34 -5.07 -1.67
N HIS A 20 -18.50 -4.96 -0.62
CA HIS A 20 -18.91 -4.49 0.70
C HIS A 20 -18.58 -3.01 0.96
N ILE A 21 -17.86 -2.36 0.05
CA ILE A 21 -17.57 -0.92 0.13
C ILE A 21 -18.89 -0.17 -0.14
N PRO A 22 -19.38 0.68 0.79
CA PRO A 22 -20.71 1.30 0.70
C PRO A 22 -20.77 2.51 -0.25
N TYR A 23 -19.79 2.61 -1.16
CA TYR A 23 -19.66 3.67 -2.14
C TYR A 23 -19.50 3.07 -3.53
N GLY A 24 -20.02 3.77 -4.53
CA GLY A 24 -19.92 3.43 -5.94
C GLY A 24 -19.87 4.71 -6.76
N ASP A 25 -20.88 4.95 -7.60
CA ASP A 25 -20.99 6.21 -8.35
C ASP A 25 -21.07 7.45 -7.46
N ASN A 26 -21.58 7.32 -6.23
CA ASN A 26 -21.63 8.39 -5.23
C ASN A 26 -20.27 8.72 -4.58
N CYS A 27 -19.19 8.06 -4.99
CA CYS A 27 -17.84 8.42 -4.58
C CYS A 27 -17.42 9.79 -5.14
N TRP A 28 -17.82 10.07 -6.39
CA TRP A 28 -17.50 11.30 -7.10
C TRP A 28 -18.53 12.40 -6.85
N GLY A 29 -18.06 13.61 -6.53
CA GLY A 29 -18.93 14.76 -6.27
C GLY A 29 -19.80 14.61 -5.01
N GLY A 30 -19.47 13.67 -4.14
CA GLY A 30 -20.08 13.54 -2.83
C GLY A 30 -19.55 14.59 -1.85
N THR A 31 -20.16 14.65 -0.65
CA THR A 31 -19.75 15.58 0.41
C THR A 31 -19.68 14.83 1.75
N PRO A 32 -18.77 15.21 2.67
CA PRO A 32 -17.72 16.24 2.53
C PRO A 32 -16.59 15.83 1.54
N ASP A 33 -15.89 16.82 1.01
CA ASP A 33 -14.70 16.74 0.13
C ASP A 33 -13.75 17.85 0.60
N ALA A 34 -12.89 17.51 1.56
CA ALA A 34 -12.11 18.48 2.32
C ALA A 34 -10.92 19.03 1.54
N ASP A 35 -10.26 18.19 0.74
CA ASP A 35 -9.12 18.54 -0.09
C ASP A 35 -9.50 18.89 -1.54
N ARG A 36 -10.81 18.86 -1.86
CA ARG A 36 -11.41 19.38 -3.10
C ARG A 36 -10.89 18.67 -4.35
N ASP A 37 -10.60 17.38 -4.21
CA ASP A 37 -10.12 16.55 -5.31
C ASP A 37 -11.27 15.94 -6.13
N GLY A 38 -12.52 16.14 -5.68
CA GLY A 38 -13.73 15.67 -6.32
C GLY A 38 -14.22 14.30 -5.83
N LEU A 39 -13.58 13.72 -4.80
CA LEU A 39 -14.01 12.52 -4.09
C LEU A 39 -14.56 12.88 -2.71
N ALA A 40 -15.55 12.12 -2.24
CA ALA A 40 -16.01 12.29 -0.86
C ALA A 40 -15.01 11.68 0.13
N ASP A 41 -14.67 12.40 1.20
CA ASP A 41 -13.73 11.98 2.25
C ASP A 41 -14.06 10.56 2.79
N ALA A 42 -15.35 10.30 2.98
CA ALA A 42 -15.82 9.01 3.48
C ALA A 42 -15.69 7.89 2.44
N CYS A 43 -15.80 8.19 1.15
CA CYS A 43 -15.50 7.22 0.10
C CYS A 43 -14.00 6.91 0.06
N GLU A 44 -13.15 7.94 0.05
CA GLU A 44 -11.69 7.78 0.06
C GLU A 44 -11.24 6.87 1.19
N TYR A 45 -11.74 7.11 2.40
CA TYR A 45 -11.48 6.26 3.56
C TYR A 45 -11.92 4.81 3.33
N GLN A 46 -13.15 4.58 2.85
CA GLN A 46 -13.65 3.22 2.64
C GLN A 46 -12.89 2.47 1.54
N LEU A 47 -12.43 3.18 0.51
CA LEU A 47 -11.55 2.63 -0.51
C LEU A 47 -10.19 2.25 0.08
N ALA A 48 -9.55 3.19 0.79
CA ALA A 48 -8.25 2.97 1.41
C ALA A 48 -8.31 1.83 2.45
N TYR A 49 -9.37 1.75 3.23
CA TYR A 49 -9.60 0.66 4.18
C TYR A 49 -9.87 -0.67 3.47
N GLY A 50 -10.75 -0.66 2.47
CA GLY A 50 -11.17 -1.87 1.76
C GLY A 50 -10.05 -2.52 0.97
N PHE A 51 -9.19 -1.73 0.32
CA PHE A 51 -8.07 -2.22 -0.48
C PHE A 51 -6.75 -2.33 0.27
N MET A 52 -6.76 -2.09 1.58
CA MET A 52 -5.57 -2.14 2.42
C MET A 52 -4.84 -3.48 2.27
N PRO A 53 -3.56 -3.51 1.84
CA PRO A 53 -2.86 -4.77 1.60
C PRO A 53 -2.57 -5.53 2.89
N LEU A 54 -2.42 -6.85 2.73
CA LEU A 54 -1.86 -7.72 3.75
C LEU A 54 -0.35 -7.85 3.50
N PHE A 55 0.46 -7.51 4.50
CA PHE A 55 1.91 -7.68 4.46
C PHE A 55 2.31 -9.00 5.08
N TRP A 56 3.12 -9.78 4.37
CA TRP A 56 3.94 -10.84 4.95
C TRP A 56 5.32 -10.30 5.23
N PHE A 57 5.78 -10.50 6.45
CA PHE A 57 7.12 -10.17 6.86
C PHE A 57 7.93 -11.42 7.15
N ASP A 58 9.24 -11.29 6.97
CA ASP A 58 10.21 -12.30 7.34
C ASP A 58 10.26 -12.56 8.86
N GLY A 59 10.85 -13.68 9.27
CA GLY A 59 11.05 -14.02 10.67
C GLY A 59 12.20 -13.31 11.36
N GLY A 60 13.14 -12.73 10.61
CA GLY A 60 14.21 -11.89 11.15
C GLY A 60 13.83 -10.41 11.31
N GLU A 61 12.70 -9.99 10.72
CA GLU A 61 12.27 -8.59 10.75
C GLU A 61 11.98 -8.11 12.18
N SER A 62 12.51 -6.93 12.52
CA SER A 62 12.43 -6.37 13.88
C SER A 62 11.76 -4.99 13.94
N GLY A 63 11.50 -4.36 12.80
CA GLY A 63 10.96 -3.01 12.60
C GLY A 63 9.54 -2.95 12.04
N HIS A 64 8.70 -3.99 12.17
CA HIS A 64 7.35 -4.00 11.56
C HIS A 64 6.42 -2.86 12.02
N ALA A 65 6.69 -2.24 13.17
CA ALA A 65 5.78 -1.26 13.75
C ALA A 65 5.76 0.03 12.92
N ARG A 66 4.56 0.55 12.63
CA ARG A 66 4.35 1.61 11.64
C ARG A 66 3.09 2.44 11.93
N ARG A 67 2.94 3.57 11.25
CA ARG A 67 1.76 4.46 11.37
C ARG A 67 1.24 4.94 10.02
N PRO A 68 0.71 4.06 9.16
CA PRO A 68 0.47 4.36 7.75
C PRO A 68 -0.49 5.52 7.53
N TYR A 69 -0.27 6.25 6.45
CA TYR A 69 -1.14 7.30 5.92
C TYR A 69 -1.60 6.96 4.52
N TYR A 70 -2.56 7.72 3.99
CA TYR A 70 -3.02 7.52 2.62
C TYR A 70 -3.43 8.83 1.96
N ALA A 71 -3.50 8.80 0.63
CA ALA A 71 -4.20 9.78 -0.18
C ALA A 71 -4.99 9.02 -1.25
N VAL A 72 -6.16 9.52 -1.62
CA VAL A 72 -6.90 9.00 -2.77
C VAL A 72 -7.02 10.12 -3.79
N LYS A 73 -7.14 9.74 -5.07
CA LYS A 73 -7.50 10.68 -6.11
C LYS A 73 -8.31 10.00 -7.20
N SER A 74 -9.12 10.76 -7.91
CA SER A 74 -9.69 10.27 -9.16
C SER A 74 -8.67 10.38 -10.29
N THR A 75 -8.47 9.28 -11.04
CA THR A 75 -7.72 9.33 -12.31
C THR A 75 -8.64 9.61 -13.49
N SER A 76 -9.89 9.14 -13.42
CA SER A 76 -10.90 9.37 -14.44
C SER A 76 -12.31 9.11 -13.91
N PHE A 77 -13.16 10.14 -13.98
CA PHE A 77 -14.58 10.05 -13.69
C PHE A 77 -15.31 9.12 -14.68
N ALA A 78 -14.95 9.18 -15.97
CA ALA A 78 -15.64 8.44 -17.02
C ALA A 78 -15.43 6.92 -16.92
N THR A 79 -14.25 6.51 -16.47
CA THR A 79 -13.91 5.09 -16.26
C THR A 79 -14.13 4.64 -14.82
N ARG A 80 -14.56 5.56 -13.93
CA ARG A 80 -14.77 5.30 -12.50
C ARG A 80 -13.52 4.75 -11.84
N THR A 81 -12.37 5.34 -12.14
CA THR A 81 -11.06 4.88 -11.69
C THR A 81 -10.48 5.88 -10.69
N VAL A 82 -9.91 5.33 -9.61
CA VAL A 82 -9.23 6.06 -8.55
C VAL A 82 -7.89 5.41 -8.26
N GLN A 83 -6.94 6.20 -7.77
CA GLN A 83 -5.68 5.71 -7.23
C GLN A 83 -5.63 5.96 -5.73
N ILE A 84 -5.20 4.95 -4.98
CA ILE A 84 -4.99 5.01 -3.54
C ILE A 84 -3.48 4.92 -3.31
N LEU A 85 -2.87 5.98 -2.80
CA LEU A 85 -1.49 5.96 -2.32
C LEU A 85 -1.49 5.57 -0.84
N TYR A 86 -0.72 4.57 -0.47
CA TYR A 86 -0.42 4.21 0.91
C TYR A 86 1.01 4.61 1.25
N LEU A 87 1.19 5.31 2.36
CA LEU A 87 2.49 5.70 2.92
C LEU A 87 2.73 4.84 4.15
N ASP A 88 3.73 3.97 4.15
CA ASP A 88 3.83 2.95 5.21
C ASP A 88 4.27 3.54 6.55
N THR A 89 5.21 4.48 6.52
CA THR A 89 5.74 5.21 7.71
C THR A 89 6.09 4.29 8.88
N PHE A 90 7.01 3.35 8.63
CA PHE A 90 7.64 2.53 9.66
C PHE A 90 8.30 3.39 10.75
N PHE A 91 8.20 2.96 12.00
CA PHE A 91 8.79 3.68 13.13
C PHE A 91 10.30 3.51 13.20
N ASP A 92 10.78 2.33 12.83
CA ASP A 92 12.19 1.99 12.78
C ASP A 92 12.44 1.24 11.49
N ASP A 93 13.47 1.68 10.77
CA ASP A 93 14.02 0.96 9.65
C ASP A 93 15.33 0.34 10.13
N THR A 94 15.29 -0.97 10.33
CA THR A 94 16.39 -1.72 10.94
C THR A 94 17.51 -2.04 9.94
N GLY A 95 17.40 -1.55 8.70
CA GLY A 95 18.39 -1.62 7.62
C GLY A 95 19.71 -0.87 7.81
N VAL A 96 20.04 -0.51 9.05
CA VAL A 96 21.17 0.35 9.42
C VAL A 96 22.51 -0.15 8.93
N THR A 97 22.69 -1.46 8.91
CA THR A 97 23.96 -2.07 8.49
C THR A 97 24.04 -2.32 6.99
N THR A 98 22.91 -2.20 6.28
CA THR A 98 22.76 -2.44 4.85
C THR A 98 22.53 -1.15 4.05
N GLY A 99 22.27 -0.02 4.73
CA GLY A 99 22.19 1.31 4.12
C GLY A 99 20.81 1.67 3.57
N HIS A 100 19.76 1.01 4.06
CA HIS A 100 18.36 1.23 3.65
C HIS A 100 17.57 2.15 4.58
N ASP A 101 18.24 2.76 5.58
CA ASP A 101 17.63 3.54 6.65
C ASP A 101 16.67 4.64 6.17
N GLY A 102 15.38 4.41 6.42
CA GLY A 102 14.35 5.39 6.20
C GLY A 102 14.04 5.52 4.72
N ASP A 103 14.03 4.46 3.93
CA ASP A 103 13.45 4.55 2.60
C ASP A 103 11.91 4.70 2.72
N PRO A 104 11.29 5.74 2.12
CA PRO A 104 9.85 5.93 2.16
C PRO A 104 9.22 4.91 1.23
N GLU A 105 8.94 3.72 1.76
CA GLU A 105 8.22 2.70 1.01
C GLU A 105 6.71 3.04 0.97
N PHE A 106 6.14 2.94 -0.22
CA PHE A 106 4.76 3.28 -0.53
C PHE A 106 4.19 2.35 -1.61
N GLN A 107 2.87 2.26 -1.66
CA GLN A 107 2.19 1.58 -2.75
C GLN A 107 1.13 2.50 -3.37
N ILE A 108 0.86 2.31 -4.66
CA ILE A 108 -0.26 2.95 -5.33
C ILE A 108 -1.17 1.89 -5.92
N PHE A 109 -2.40 1.81 -5.45
CA PHE A 109 -3.39 0.88 -5.98
C PHE A 109 -4.36 1.62 -6.88
N GLU A 110 -4.42 1.21 -8.15
CA GLU A 110 -5.43 1.66 -9.09
C GLU A 110 -6.63 0.73 -9.03
N VAL A 111 -7.78 1.30 -8.67
CA VAL A 111 -9.02 0.55 -8.52
C VAL A 111 -10.13 1.21 -9.32
N HIS A 112 -11.04 0.39 -9.84
CA HIS A 112 -12.21 0.90 -10.57
C HIS A 112 -13.52 0.34 -10.03
N TYR A 113 -14.58 1.14 -10.15
CA TYR A 113 -15.94 0.72 -9.81
C TYR A 113 -16.70 0.22 -11.04
N SER A 114 -17.23 -1.00 -10.97
CA SER A 114 -18.09 -1.56 -12.02
C SER A 114 -19.07 -2.59 -11.46
N GLY A 115 -20.32 -2.55 -11.93
CA GLY A 115 -21.31 -3.57 -11.61
C GLY A 115 -21.55 -3.79 -10.11
N GLY A 116 -21.51 -2.73 -9.30
CA GLY A 116 -21.76 -2.82 -7.86
C GLY A 116 -20.53 -3.16 -7.01
N ARG A 117 -19.33 -3.23 -7.59
CA ARG A 117 -18.11 -3.69 -6.91
C ARG A 117 -16.91 -2.86 -7.32
N TRP A 118 -15.92 -2.81 -6.45
CA TRP A 118 -14.62 -2.23 -6.74
C TRP A 118 -13.60 -3.31 -7.05
N TYR A 119 -12.75 -3.10 -8.05
CA TYR A 119 -11.72 -4.06 -8.43
C TYR A 119 -10.36 -3.39 -8.44
N LEU A 120 -9.36 -4.10 -7.93
CA LEU A 120 -7.98 -3.79 -8.17
C LEU A 120 -7.62 -4.12 -9.62
N ASP A 121 -7.05 -3.14 -10.31
CA ASP A 121 -6.52 -3.29 -11.66
C ASP A 121 -5.01 -3.41 -11.65
N TRP A 122 -4.36 -2.48 -10.94
CA TRP A 122 -2.91 -2.36 -10.89
C TRP A 122 -2.43 -1.97 -9.51
N ALA A 123 -1.22 -2.42 -9.15
CA ALA A 123 -0.50 -1.96 -7.99
C ALA A 123 0.91 -1.51 -8.40
N TYR A 124 1.28 -0.28 -8.06
CA TYR A 124 2.66 0.17 -8.06
C TYR A 124 3.29 -0.14 -6.71
N LEU A 125 4.46 -0.76 -6.73
CA LEU A 125 5.26 -1.03 -5.53
C LEU A 125 6.57 -0.26 -5.64
N SER A 126 6.97 0.43 -4.58
CA SER A 126 8.12 1.36 -4.59
C SER A 126 9.48 0.73 -4.32
N ALA A 127 9.58 -0.60 -4.25
CA ALA A 127 10.80 -1.29 -3.85
C ALA A 127 12.06 -0.68 -4.51
N HIS A 128 12.97 -0.17 -3.69
CA HIS A 128 14.26 0.42 -4.10
C HIS A 128 14.17 1.61 -5.07
N ARG A 129 13.01 2.28 -5.18
CA ARG A 129 12.77 3.34 -6.18
C ARG A 129 13.86 4.42 -6.17
N LYS A 130 14.34 4.80 -7.36
CA LYS A 130 15.41 5.80 -7.58
C LYS A 130 16.76 5.47 -6.94
N SER A 131 16.95 4.27 -6.40
CA SER A 131 18.27 3.78 -6.01
C SER A 131 19.02 3.16 -7.20
N SER A 132 20.27 2.74 -7.01
CA SER A 132 20.99 1.91 -8.01
C SER A 132 20.35 0.54 -8.25
N CYS A 133 19.34 0.19 -7.44
CA CYS A 133 18.70 -1.11 -7.35
C CYS A 133 17.20 -1.06 -7.66
N ASP A 134 16.73 -0.02 -8.34
CA ASP A 134 15.30 0.24 -8.56
C ASP A 134 14.56 -0.96 -9.15
N SER A 135 13.69 -1.56 -8.34
CA SER A 135 12.79 -2.66 -8.72
C SER A 135 11.33 -2.22 -8.68
N SER A 136 11.10 -0.91 -8.63
CA SER A 136 9.76 -0.34 -8.57
C SER A 136 9.04 -0.53 -9.90
N ALA A 137 7.79 -1.00 -9.84
CA ALA A 137 7.04 -1.35 -11.02
C ALA A 137 5.54 -1.37 -10.79
N TRP A 138 4.79 -1.23 -11.87
CA TRP A 138 3.36 -1.51 -11.92
C TRP A 138 3.14 -3.00 -12.22
N TYR A 139 2.31 -3.62 -11.40
CA TYR A 139 1.89 -5.01 -11.53
C TYR A 139 0.39 -5.05 -11.78
N SER A 140 -0.05 -5.76 -12.81
CA SER A 140 -1.48 -6.02 -13.00
C SER A 140 -1.99 -6.92 -11.87
N TYR A 141 -3.30 -6.88 -11.63
CA TYR A 141 -3.96 -7.77 -10.66
C TYR A 141 -3.61 -9.25 -10.86
N SER A 142 -3.29 -9.67 -12.09
CA SER A 142 -2.94 -11.06 -12.40
C SER A 142 -1.52 -11.47 -11.99
N GLN A 143 -0.67 -10.49 -11.65
CA GLN A 143 0.71 -10.65 -11.21
C GLN A 143 0.86 -10.49 -9.69
N LEU A 144 -0.25 -10.27 -8.98
CA LEU A 144 -0.31 -10.15 -7.53
C LEU A 144 -0.76 -11.47 -6.91
N GLU A 145 -0.31 -11.73 -5.68
CA GLU A 145 -0.85 -12.80 -4.85
C GLU A 145 -2.01 -12.29 -4.00
N TYR A 146 -2.94 -13.21 -3.67
CA TYR A 146 -4.10 -12.91 -2.84
C TYR A 146 -4.27 -14.01 -1.80
N ASP A 147 -4.51 -13.63 -0.57
CA ASP A 147 -4.92 -14.54 0.48
C ASP A 147 -6.44 -14.42 0.67
N THR A 148 -7.17 -15.14 -0.18
CA THR A 148 -8.64 -15.19 -0.12
C THR A 148 -9.15 -16.16 0.93
N ALA A 149 -8.27 -16.85 1.66
CA ALA A 149 -8.64 -17.84 2.67
C ALA A 149 -8.66 -17.24 4.08
N SER A 150 -7.82 -16.23 4.36
CA SER A 150 -7.73 -15.62 5.69
C SER A 150 -8.82 -14.60 6.00
N ASP A 151 -9.43 -13.97 4.99
CA ASP A 151 -10.52 -13.01 5.17
C ASP A 151 -11.63 -13.23 4.14
N ALA A 152 -12.80 -13.67 4.60
CA ALA A 152 -13.96 -13.89 3.76
C ALA A 152 -14.53 -12.60 3.13
N ARG A 153 -14.10 -11.42 3.58
CA ARG A 153 -14.45 -10.12 2.95
C ARG A 153 -13.62 -9.85 1.71
N ASN A 154 -12.47 -10.52 1.55
CA ASN A 154 -11.58 -10.36 0.42
C ASN A 154 -11.95 -11.31 -0.71
N GLY A 155 -12.05 -10.77 -1.92
CA GLY A 155 -12.19 -11.56 -3.15
C GLY A 155 -10.95 -11.44 -4.03
N TYR A 156 -10.87 -12.24 -5.08
CA TYR A 156 -9.81 -12.10 -6.08
C TYR A 156 -9.96 -10.78 -6.85
N ARG A 157 -8.91 -9.94 -6.84
CA ARG A 157 -8.95 -8.50 -7.22
C ARG A 157 -9.55 -7.58 -6.14
N GLY A 158 -9.61 -8.04 -4.90
CA GLY A 158 -9.74 -7.19 -3.73
C GLY A 158 -8.39 -6.62 -3.32
N TRP A 159 -8.00 -6.81 -2.06
CA TRP A 159 -6.68 -6.42 -1.58
C TRP A 159 -5.65 -7.54 -1.79
N PRO A 160 -4.43 -7.21 -2.26
CA PRO A 160 -3.39 -8.18 -2.50
C PRO A 160 -2.60 -8.47 -1.22
N VAL A 161 -1.81 -9.53 -1.33
CA VAL A 161 -0.72 -9.83 -0.42
C VAL A 161 0.56 -9.21 -0.97
N LEU A 162 1.31 -8.52 -0.12
CA LEU A 162 2.62 -7.98 -0.42
C LEU A 162 3.66 -8.57 0.53
N TYR A 163 4.86 -8.80 0.00
CA TYR A 163 5.97 -9.36 0.76
C TYR A 163 6.95 -8.24 1.09
N VAL A 164 7.24 -8.09 2.38
CA VAL A 164 8.10 -7.04 2.91
C VAL A 164 9.47 -7.65 3.17
N ALA A 165 10.50 -7.09 2.55
CA ALA A 165 11.88 -7.52 2.75
C ALA A 165 12.38 -7.18 4.17
N GLU A 166 13.04 -8.16 4.80
CA GLU A 166 13.69 -8.00 6.10
C GLU A 166 14.63 -6.80 6.10
N ASP A 167 14.47 -5.91 7.09
CA ASP A 167 15.35 -4.76 7.37
C ASP A 167 15.50 -3.79 6.19
N LYS A 168 14.59 -3.82 5.22
CA LYS A 168 14.58 -2.88 4.07
C LYS A 168 13.21 -2.29 3.82
N HIS A 169 12.18 -3.03 4.23
CA HIS A 169 10.77 -2.69 4.04
C HIS A 169 10.28 -2.53 2.59
N ALA A 170 11.15 -2.76 1.61
CA ALA A 170 10.80 -2.90 0.21
C ALA A 170 9.67 -3.91 0.02
N THR A 171 8.64 -3.51 -0.72
CA THR A 171 7.42 -4.32 -0.92
C THR A 171 7.38 -4.98 -2.30
N TYR A 172 7.08 -6.28 -2.31
CA TYR A 172 7.12 -7.12 -3.50
C TYR A 172 5.79 -7.82 -3.78
N ASN A 173 5.51 -8.06 -5.06
CA ASN A 173 4.26 -8.64 -5.54
C ASN A 173 4.13 -10.15 -5.29
N THR A 174 5.26 -10.87 -5.17
CA THR A 174 5.30 -12.31 -4.88
C THR A 174 6.47 -12.63 -3.95
N LEU A 175 6.39 -13.76 -3.25
CA LEU A 175 7.47 -14.24 -2.39
C LEU A 175 8.74 -14.49 -3.22
N SER A 176 8.58 -15.07 -4.43
CA SER A 176 9.72 -15.37 -5.31
C SER A 176 10.44 -14.11 -5.78
N THR A 177 9.72 -13.03 -6.07
CA THR A 177 10.34 -11.74 -6.45
C THR A 177 11.08 -11.16 -5.25
N CYS A 178 10.48 -11.25 -4.07
CA CYS A 178 11.05 -10.78 -2.81
C CYS A 178 12.37 -11.51 -2.52
N ASP A 179 12.37 -12.84 -2.47
CA ASP A 179 13.57 -13.66 -2.21
C ASP A 179 14.70 -13.45 -3.23
N GLN A 180 14.36 -13.08 -4.47
CA GLN A 180 15.36 -12.75 -5.48
C GLN A 180 16.09 -11.43 -5.15
N GLY A 181 15.39 -10.49 -4.50
CA GLY A 181 15.91 -9.19 -4.08
C GLY A 181 16.52 -8.35 -5.20
N CYS A 182 17.37 -7.40 -4.80
CA CYS A 182 18.19 -6.62 -5.71
C CYS A 182 19.69 -6.67 -5.34
N PHE A 183 20.53 -7.15 -6.27
CA PHE A 183 21.96 -7.49 -6.14
C PHE A 183 22.31 -8.57 -5.09
N LEU A 184 21.66 -8.58 -3.93
CA LEU A 184 21.74 -9.58 -2.89
C LEU A 184 20.32 -10.03 -2.51
N GLN A 185 20.22 -11.16 -1.82
CA GLN A 185 18.94 -11.68 -1.33
C GLN A 185 18.25 -10.65 -0.43
N ASP A 186 16.99 -10.34 -0.73
CA ASP A 186 16.09 -9.65 0.18
C ASP A 186 15.34 -10.78 0.90
N TYR A 187 15.71 -11.04 2.16
CA TYR A 187 15.17 -12.18 2.88
C TYR A 187 13.68 -11.96 3.14
N CYS A 188 12.86 -12.86 2.61
CA CYS A 188 11.42 -12.82 2.77
C CYS A 188 10.91 -14.20 3.17
N SER A 189 9.89 -14.21 4.02
CA SER A 189 9.18 -15.45 4.33
C SER A 189 7.74 -15.16 4.72
N ARG A 190 6.94 -16.22 4.83
CA ARG A 190 5.58 -16.13 5.36
C ARG A 190 5.58 -16.37 6.87
N HIS A 191 6.36 -15.59 7.61
CA HIS A 191 6.47 -15.76 9.06
C HIS A 191 5.30 -15.08 9.78
N THR A 192 5.13 -13.78 9.56
CA THR A 192 4.07 -12.98 10.21
C THR A 192 3.31 -12.18 9.18
N SER A 193 1.97 -12.28 9.19
CA SER A 193 1.09 -11.48 8.35
C SER A 193 0.37 -10.38 9.14
N GLN A 194 0.33 -9.16 8.62
CA GLN A 194 -0.44 -8.05 9.20
C GLN A 194 -1.01 -7.16 8.10
N PHE A 195 -2.23 -6.66 8.25
CA PHE A 195 -2.70 -5.55 7.42
C PHE A 195 -1.82 -4.33 7.60
N LEU A 196 -1.67 -3.50 6.56
CA LEU A 196 -0.87 -2.28 6.62
C LEU A 196 -1.14 -1.44 7.89
N ASP A 197 -2.41 -1.20 8.27
CA ASP A 197 -2.75 -0.52 9.52
C ASP A 197 -3.33 -1.49 10.57
N PRO A 198 -2.50 -2.11 11.42
CA PRO A 198 -2.97 -3.10 12.39
C PRO A 198 -3.86 -2.50 13.49
N ALA A 199 -3.85 -1.17 13.65
CA ALA A 199 -4.64 -0.47 14.64
C ALA A 199 -6.03 -0.05 14.14
N ASP A 200 -6.31 -0.18 12.83
CA ASP A 200 -7.55 0.26 12.17
C ASP A 200 -7.91 1.72 12.50
N ARG A 201 -6.99 2.64 12.20
CA ARG A 201 -7.12 4.09 12.47
C ARG A 201 -6.89 4.95 11.23
N LEU A 202 -6.90 4.37 10.03
CA LEU A 202 -6.73 5.08 8.76
C LEU A 202 -7.68 6.27 8.63
N VAL A 203 -8.91 6.23 9.16
CA VAL A 203 -9.92 7.32 9.04
C VAL A 203 -9.41 8.74 9.33
N SER A 204 -8.38 8.88 10.17
CA SER A 204 -7.78 10.16 10.57
C SER A 204 -6.40 10.43 9.95
N ARG A 205 -6.07 9.74 8.86
CA ARG A 205 -4.74 9.70 8.25
C ARG A 205 -4.77 9.94 6.73
N ASN A 206 -5.84 10.53 6.21
CA ASN A 206 -5.83 11.08 4.85
C ASN A 206 -4.92 12.31 4.84
N VAL A 207 -3.87 12.30 4.02
CA VAL A 207 -2.98 13.46 3.86
C VAL A 207 -3.53 14.49 2.87
N GLY A 208 -4.54 14.09 2.10
CA GLY A 208 -5.15 14.86 1.02
C GLY A 208 -4.29 14.90 -0.23
N SER A 209 -4.55 15.88 -1.08
CA SER A 209 -3.81 16.17 -2.29
C SER A 209 -2.60 17.11 -2.07
N THR A 210 -1.71 17.20 -3.06
CA THR A 210 -0.62 18.20 -3.03
C THR A 210 -1.14 19.63 -3.17
N ALA A 211 -2.34 19.81 -3.73
CA ALA A 211 -2.99 21.11 -3.87
C ALA A 211 -3.64 21.57 -2.56
N VAL A 212 -4.24 20.65 -1.80
CA VAL A 212 -4.89 20.94 -0.51
C VAL A 212 -4.51 19.87 0.51
N GLN A 213 -3.51 20.18 1.30
CA GLN A 213 -2.96 19.26 2.30
C GLN A 213 -3.86 19.23 3.54
N LEU A 214 -4.31 18.05 3.94
CA LEU A 214 -5.04 17.84 5.20
C LEU A 214 -4.08 17.57 6.37
N ILE A 215 -2.98 16.86 6.10
CA ILE A 215 -1.94 16.53 7.07
C ILE A 215 -0.56 16.72 6.45
N ASN A 216 0.18 17.73 6.92
CA ASN A 216 1.55 17.97 6.45
C ASN A 216 2.61 17.24 7.31
N SER A 217 2.40 17.18 8.63
CA SER A 217 3.33 16.58 9.59
C SER A 217 2.60 16.04 10.80
N VAL A 218 3.15 15.01 11.44
CA VAL A 218 2.59 14.47 12.69
C VAL A 218 3.69 14.29 13.72
N THR A 219 3.39 14.68 14.97
CA THR A 219 4.23 14.40 16.13
C THR A 219 3.65 13.25 16.93
N LEU A 220 4.45 12.21 17.16
CA LEU A 220 4.13 11.06 18.00
C LEU A 220 5.26 10.85 19.00
N ASN A 221 4.97 10.74 20.29
CA ASN A 221 5.98 10.49 21.33
C ASN A 221 7.20 11.44 21.30
N GLY A 222 6.99 12.72 20.97
CA GLY A 222 8.06 13.73 20.90
C GLY A 222 8.89 13.72 19.61
N LYS A 223 8.52 12.86 18.66
CA LYS A 223 9.17 12.61 17.38
C LYS A 223 8.27 13.06 16.23
N THR A 224 8.82 13.71 15.21
CA THR A 224 8.02 14.35 14.14
C THR A 224 8.34 13.76 12.78
N GLU A 225 7.30 13.28 12.11
CA GLU A 225 7.34 12.82 10.73
C GLU A 225 6.80 13.92 9.80
N ARG A 226 7.50 14.16 8.68
CA ARG A 226 7.13 15.17 7.67
C ARG A 226 6.65 14.46 6.41
N LEU A 227 5.33 14.45 6.21
CA LEU A 227 4.71 13.65 5.16
C LEU A 227 4.81 14.35 3.81
N LEU A 228 4.50 15.65 3.73
CA LEU A 228 4.36 16.35 2.44
C LEU A 228 5.43 17.43 2.18
N ASP A 229 6.27 17.73 3.16
CA ASP A 229 7.37 18.68 3.00
C ASP A 229 8.53 18.06 2.19
N ASP A 230 9.30 18.88 1.47
CA ASP A 230 10.54 18.45 0.79
C ASP A 230 11.72 18.27 1.78
N ALA A 231 11.41 18.03 3.05
CA ALA A 231 12.40 17.69 4.05
C ALA A 231 12.92 16.27 3.78
N PRO A 232 14.19 15.98 4.14
CA PRO A 232 14.67 14.60 4.15
C PRO A 232 13.75 13.76 5.03
N PHE A 233 13.26 12.65 4.50
CA PHE A 233 12.57 11.67 5.30
C PHE A 233 13.62 10.95 6.15
N LYS A 234 13.33 10.80 7.44
CA LYS A 234 14.24 10.21 8.44
C LYS A 234 13.49 9.25 9.36
N GLY A 235 12.32 8.79 8.93
CA GLY A 235 11.34 8.18 9.80
C GLY A 235 10.99 9.06 11.00
N TRP A 236 10.43 8.41 12.03
CA TRP A 236 9.97 9.11 13.23
C TRP A 236 11.12 9.61 14.12
N ASP A 237 12.33 9.07 14.00
CA ASP A 237 13.35 9.16 15.05
C ASP A 237 14.32 10.36 14.96
N ASP A 238 14.09 11.32 14.04
CA ASP A 238 15.06 12.39 13.67
C ASP A 238 16.50 11.87 13.72
N GLN A 239 16.75 10.86 12.89
CA GLN A 239 18.01 10.16 12.79
C GLN A 239 19.07 11.05 12.10
N TRP A 240 19.43 12.18 12.73
CA TRP A 240 20.27 13.24 12.17
C TRP A 240 21.64 12.79 11.64
N HIS A 241 22.12 11.63 12.08
CA HIS A 241 23.38 11.03 11.69
C HIS A 241 23.25 10.05 10.51
N ARG A 242 22.04 9.91 9.93
CA ARG A 242 21.71 8.94 8.87
C ARG A 242 21.04 9.68 7.71
N PRO A 243 21.79 10.07 6.67
CA PRO A 243 21.27 10.94 5.62
C PRO A 243 20.63 10.17 4.46
N ASN A 244 19.38 10.54 4.17
CA ASN A 244 18.78 10.83 2.85
C ASN A 244 17.92 9.76 2.18
N SER A 245 16.63 9.86 2.45
CA SER A 245 15.58 9.69 1.44
C SER A 245 14.70 10.95 1.38
N GLU A 246 13.82 11.04 0.38
CA GLU A 246 12.99 12.22 0.13
C GLU A 246 11.61 12.04 0.77
N GLY A 247 11.05 13.06 1.43
CA GLY A 247 9.69 13.02 1.96
C GLY A 247 8.66 12.50 0.95
N TYR A 248 7.61 11.83 1.43
CA TYR A 248 6.53 11.31 0.59
C TYR A 248 5.91 12.38 -0.31
N GLY A 249 5.92 13.65 0.10
CA GLY A 249 5.46 14.79 -0.70
C GLY A 249 6.02 14.83 -2.12
N ARG A 250 7.27 14.41 -2.33
CA ARG A 250 7.81 14.28 -3.69
C ARG A 250 7.18 13.13 -4.47
N HIS A 251 6.95 11.99 -3.83
CA HIS A 251 6.27 10.86 -4.47
C HIS A 251 4.82 11.22 -4.82
N LEU A 252 4.10 11.91 -3.94
CA LEU A 252 2.78 12.46 -4.27
C LEU A 252 2.84 13.33 -5.53
N LYS A 253 3.80 14.27 -5.62
CA LYS A 253 3.99 15.13 -6.81
C LYS A 253 4.35 14.32 -8.07
N ASP A 254 5.29 13.37 -7.96
CA ASP A 254 5.74 12.51 -9.08
C ASP A 254 4.57 11.75 -9.70
N PHE A 255 3.62 11.30 -8.87
CA PHE A 255 2.44 10.56 -9.31
C PHE A 255 1.21 11.44 -9.53
N GLY A 256 1.28 12.76 -9.25
CA GLY A 256 0.18 13.71 -9.48
C GLY A 256 -0.99 13.54 -8.52
N PHE A 257 -0.71 13.28 -7.24
CA PHE A 257 -1.64 13.50 -6.13
C PHE A 257 -1.62 14.97 -5.72
#